data_AF-A0A8T5BSJ8-F1
#
_entry.id   AF-A0A8T5BSJ8-F1
#
_cell.length_a   1.000
_cell.length_b   1.000
_cell.length_c   1.000
_cell.angle_alpha   90.00
_cell.angle_beta   90.00
_cell.angle_gamma   90.00
#
_symmetry.space_group_name_H-M   'P 1'
#
loop_
_entity.id
_entity.type
_entity.pdbx_description
1 polymer ?
#
loop_
_entity_poly.entity_id
_entity_poly.type
_entity_poly.pdbx_seq_one_letter_code
_entity_poly.pdbx_strand_id
1 'polypeptide(L)'
;MVSRVNDWLKQALKDLEHAKKSLELNDYEWACFAAQQSAEKAVKALYQKLSVEVWGRSIFHMLSSLPNEYKPSEELIDKAKELDRHYIPTRYPNFHPEGAPLDYYTKEDAKRAVKYAEEIMEYCRSKIL
;
A
#
# COMPACT_ATOMS: atom_id res chain seq x y z
N MET A 1 -13.36 20.91 5.20
CA MET A 1 -13.75 19.55 4.76
C MET A 1 -13.85 18.68 6.01
N VAL A 2 -14.89 17.85 6.16
CA VAL A 2 -15.01 16.93 7.31
C VAL A 2 -13.92 15.86 7.21
N SER A 3 -13.14 15.69 8.28
CA SER A 3 -12.09 14.67 8.32
C SER A 3 -12.69 13.26 8.25
N ARG A 4 -12.24 12.44 7.29
CA ARG A 4 -12.65 11.04 7.09
C ARG A 4 -11.51 10.08 7.44
N VAL A 5 -10.55 10.51 8.27
CA VAL A 5 -9.33 9.75 8.63
C VAL A 5 -9.67 8.33 9.08
N ASN A 6 -10.67 8.19 9.94
CA ASN A 6 -11.08 6.88 10.47
C ASN A 6 -11.63 5.95 9.37
N ASP A 7 -12.31 6.50 8.36
CA ASP A 7 -12.84 5.68 7.27
C ASP A 7 -11.73 5.22 6.33
N TRP A 8 -10.75 6.08 6.03
CA TRP A 8 -9.56 5.70 5.28
C TRP A 8 -8.76 4.63 6.00
N LEU A 9 -8.52 4.79 7.31
CA LEU A 9 -7.83 3.77 8.12
C LEU A 9 -8.61 2.46 8.18
N LYS A 10 -9.94 2.52 8.35
CA LYS A 10 -10.79 1.32 8.37
C LYS A 10 -10.70 0.56 7.05
N GLN A 11 -10.75 1.26 5.92
CA GLN A 11 -10.59 0.62 4.61
C GLN A 11 -9.17 0.09 4.41
N ALA A 12 -8.15 0.85 4.80
CA ALA A 12 -6.76 0.41 4.70
C ALA A 12 -6.50 -0.87 5.51
N LEU A 13 -7.06 -0.99 6.72
CA LEU A 13 -6.99 -2.21 7.53
C LEU A 13 -7.75 -3.37 6.88
N LYS A 14 -8.90 -3.10 6.25
CA LYS A 14 -9.66 -4.12 5.54
C LYS A 14 -8.90 -4.65 4.31
N ASP A 15 -8.21 -3.77 3.60
CA ASP A 15 -7.37 -4.14 2.46
C ASP A 15 -6.16 -4.97 2.91
N LEU A 16 -5.57 -4.65 4.07
CA LEU A 16 -4.49 -5.45 4.66
C LEU A 16 -4.97 -6.85 5.03
N GLU A 17 -6.15 -6.96 5.65
CA GLU A 17 -6.78 -8.24 5.94
C GLU A 17 -7.03 -9.04 4.65
N HIS A 18 -7.48 -8.36 3.58
CA HIS A 18 -7.67 -8.99 2.28
C HIS A 18 -6.35 -9.50 1.69
N ALA A 19 -5.28 -8.69 1.75
CA ALA A 19 -3.95 -9.08 1.27
C ALA A 19 -3.43 -10.35 1.96
N LYS A 20 -3.62 -10.47 3.29
CA LYS A 20 -3.27 -11.66 4.06
C LYS A 20 -4.05 -12.89 3.63
N LYS A 21 -5.37 -12.75 3.44
CA LYS A 21 -6.23 -13.85 2.97
C LYS A 21 -5.89 -14.29 1.56
N SER A 22 -5.63 -13.35 0.65
CA SER A 22 -5.19 -13.68 -0.72
C SER A 22 -3.87 -14.45 -0.72
N LEU A 23 -2.92 -14.09 0.16
CA LEU A 23 -1.69 -14.85 0.35
C LEU A 23 -1.95 -16.29 0.81
N GLU A 24 -2.91 -16.51 1.73
CA GLU A 24 -3.31 -17.85 2.20
C GLU A 24 -4.01 -18.68 1.10
N LEU A 25 -4.77 -18.01 0.23
CA LEU A 25 -5.46 -18.63 -0.91
C LEU A 25 -4.55 -18.90 -2.11
N ASN A 26 -3.29 -18.44 -2.06
CA ASN A 26 -2.33 -18.45 -3.17
C ASN A 26 -2.69 -17.52 -4.35
N ASP A 27 -3.55 -16.53 -4.13
CA ASP A 27 -3.85 -15.46 -5.09
C ASP A 27 -2.79 -14.34 -4.95
N TYR A 28 -1.55 -14.64 -5.37
CA TYR A 28 -0.38 -13.82 -5.03
C TYR A 28 -0.41 -12.42 -5.65
N GLU A 29 -0.88 -12.28 -6.88
CA GLU A 29 -1.06 -10.99 -7.55
C GLU A 29 -2.12 -10.13 -6.83
N TRP A 30 -3.18 -10.77 -6.33
CA TRP A 30 -4.20 -10.09 -5.52
C TRP A 30 -3.67 -9.69 -4.15
N ALA A 31 -2.85 -10.54 -3.52
CA ALA A 31 -2.19 -10.20 -2.27
C ALA A 31 -1.29 -8.95 -2.43
N CYS A 32 -0.49 -8.89 -3.49
CA CYS A 32 0.35 -7.74 -3.82
C CYS A 32 -0.47 -6.47 -4.11
N PHE A 33 -1.55 -6.59 -4.89
CA PHE A 33 -2.42 -5.46 -5.19
C PHE A 33 -3.12 -4.91 -3.94
N ALA A 34 -3.69 -5.79 -3.12
CA ALA A 34 -4.38 -5.42 -1.89
C ALA A 34 -3.41 -4.81 -0.86
N ALA A 35 -2.17 -5.30 -0.79
CA ALA A 35 -1.12 -4.73 0.04
C ALA A 35 -0.77 -3.30 -0.38
N GLN A 36 -0.59 -3.04 -1.68
CA GLN A 36 -0.39 -1.68 -2.21
C GLN A 36 -1.58 -0.78 -1.87
N GLN A 37 -2.81 -1.27 -2.07
CA GLN A 37 -4.03 -0.50 -1.76
C GLN A 37 -4.15 -0.17 -0.26
N SER A 38 -3.78 -1.10 0.62
CA SER A 38 -3.75 -0.86 2.06
C SER A 38 -2.80 0.28 2.41
N ALA A 39 -1.55 0.20 1.94
CA ALA A 39 -0.53 1.22 2.21
C ALA A 39 -0.93 2.59 1.63
N GLU A 40 -1.46 2.64 0.40
CA GLU A 40 -1.95 3.88 -0.22
C GLU A 40 -3.01 4.57 0.64
N LYS A 41 -4.01 3.81 1.11
CA LYS A 41 -5.10 4.33 1.91
C LYS A 41 -4.65 4.74 3.31
N ALA A 42 -3.71 4.02 3.92
CA ALA A 42 -3.12 4.38 5.21
C ALA A 42 -2.38 5.72 5.13
N VAL A 43 -1.57 5.93 4.09
CA VAL A 43 -0.86 7.20 3.88
C VAL A 43 -1.84 8.34 3.58
N LYS A 44 -2.90 8.10 2.79
CA LYS A 44 -3.98 9.08 2.59
C LYS A 44 -4.69 9.46 3.89
N ALA A 45 -4.89 8.51 4.80
CA ALA A 45 -5.44 8.80 6.11
C ALA A 45 -4.52 9.74 6.91
N LEU A 46 -3.20 9.52 6.85
CA LEU A 46 -2.21 10.41 7.48
C LEU A 46 -2.27 11.83 6.90
N TYR A 47 -2.37 11.97 5.58
CA TYR A 47 -2.57 13.27 4.94
C TYR A 47 -3.85 13.96 5.38
N GLN A 48 -4.97 13.23 5.49
CA GLN A 48 -6.21 13.80 6.03
C GLN A 48 -6.09 14.26 7.48
N LYS A 49 -5.30 13.57 8.31
CA LYS A 49 -4.98 14.00 9.69
C LYS A 49 -4.23 15.33 9.71
N LEU A 50 -3.40 15.57 8.70
CA LEU A 50 -2.71 16.84 8.47
C LEU A 50 -3.56 17.90 7.75
N SER A 51 -4.85 17.63 7.52
CA SER A 51 -5.77 18.52 6.78
C SER A 51 -5.30 18.84 5.35
N VAL A 52 -4.56 17.90 4.74
CA VAL A 52 -4.08 17.99 3.36
C VAL A 52 -4.80 16.92 2.52
N GLU A 53 -5.30 17.33 1.36
CA GLU A 53 -5.85 16.41 0.38
C GLU A 53 -4.76 16.03 -0.64
N VAL A 54 -4.59 14.74 -0.88
CA VAL A 54 -3.59 14.22 -1.83
C VAL A 54 -4.24 13.38 -2.90
N TRP A 55 -3.72 13.52 -4.12
CA TRP A 55 -4.19 12.81 -5.30
C TRP A 55 -3.10 11.86 -5.80
N GLY A 56 -3.51 10.79 -6.49
CA GLY A 56 -2.59 9.79 -7.02
C GLY A 56 -2.56 8.50 -6.22
N ARG A 57 -1.64 7.60 -6.63
CA ARG A 57 -1.51 6.22 -6.13
C ARG A 57 -0.10 5.86 -5.66
N SER A 58 0.88 6.76 -5.85
CA SER A 58 2.26 6.49 -5.45
C SER A 58 2.45 6.72 -3.96
N ILE A 59 2.63 5.63 -3.23
CA ILE A 59 2.95 5.62 -1.81
C ILE A 59 4.32 6.25 -1.58
N PHE A 60 5.30 5.96 -2.45
CA PHE A 60 6.64 6.53 -2.38
C PHE A 60 6.61 8.07 -2.40
N HIS A 61 5.95 8.65 -3.42
CA HIS A 61 5.90 10.11 -3.56
C HIS A 61 5.14 10.77 -2.40
N MET A 62 4.06 10.13 -1.94
CA MET A 62 3.32 10.60 -0.78
C MET A 62 4.20 10.57 0.49
N LEU A 63 4.85 9.46 0.82
CA LEU A 63 5.70 9.39 2.02
C LEU A 63 6.89 10.37 1.95
N SER A 64 7.51 10.51 0.78
CA SER A 64 8.66 11.41 0.58
C SER A 64 8.29 12.89 0.67
N SER A 65 7.03 13.22 0.40
CA SER A 65 6.52 14.60 0.42
C SER A 65 5.90 15.00 1.76
N LEU A 66 5.92 14.11 2.76
CA LEU A 66 5.48 14.45 4.11
C LEU A 66 6.43 15.49 4.75
N PRO A 67 5.90 16.37 5.62
CA PRO A 67 6.74 17.26 6.45
C PRO A 67 7.76 16.45 7.26
N ASN A 68 8.92 17.03 7.58
CA ASN A 68 10.02 16.32 8.24
C ASN A 68 9.62 15.57 9.53
N GLU A 69 8.68 16.11 10.31
CA GLU A 69 8.15 15.46 11.54
C GLU A 69 7.36 14.15 11.27
N TYR A 70 6.80 14.05 10.07
CA TYR A 70 5.99 12.92 9.58
C TYR A 70 6.68 12.15 8.45
N LYS A 71 7.92 12.47 8.13
CA LYS A 71 8.69 11.75 7.11
C LYS A 71 9.23 10.46 7.73
N PRO A 72 8.98 9.28 7.14
CA PRO A 72 9.52 8.02 7.65
C PRO A 72 11.00 7.87 7.31
N SER A 73 11.60 6.76 7.74
CA SER A 73 12.95 6.37 7.32
C SER A 73 13.02 6.08 5.83
N GLU A 74 14.21 6.26 5.24
CA GLU A 74 14.47 5.88 3.84
C GLU A 74 14.16 4.41 3.57
N GLU A 75 14.37 3.52 4.55
CA GLU A 75 14.02 2.11 4.43
C GLU A 75 12.52 1.89 4.18
N LEU A 76 11.64 2.63 4.89
CA LEU A 76 10.20 2.53 4.69
C LEU A 76 9.78 3.15 3.34
N ILE A 77 10.48 4.19 2.89
CA ILE A 77 10.29 4.80 1.58
C ILE A 77 10.67 3.80 0.46
N ASP A 78 11.73 3.03 0.62
CA ASP A 78 12.12 1.99 -0.34
C ASP A 78 11.10 0.84 -0.40
N LYS A 79 10.54 0.44 0.73
CA LYS A 79 9.42 -0.52 0.79
C LYS A 79 8.20 0.00 0.03
N ALA A 80 7.88 1.29 0.15
CA ALA A 80 6.81 1.92 -0.62
C ALA A 80 7.07 1.93 -2.13
N LYS A 81 8.34 2.10 -2.57
CA LYS A 81 8.71 1.99 -3.99
C LYS A 81 8.47 0.57 -4.54
N GLU A 82 8.70 -0.47 -3.74
CA GLU A 82 8.39 -1.84 -4.14
C GLU A 82 6.87 -2.02 -4.28
N LEU A 83 6.09 -1.57 -3.30
CA LEU A 83 4.62 -1.65 -3.35
C LEU A 83 4.01 -0.91 -4.55
N ASP A 84 4.54 0.26 -4.92
CA ASP A 84 4.04 1.04 -6.07
C ASP A 84 4.10 0.25 -7.39
N ARG A 85 5.03 -0.71 -7.51
CA ARG A 85 5.15 -1.59 -8.69
C ARG A 85 3.98 -2.56 -8.84
N HIS A 86 3.17 -2.75 -7.80
CA HIS A 86 2.05 -3.67 -7.80
C HIS A 86 0.72 -3.02 -8.16
N TYR A 87 0.65 -1.70 -8.32
CA TYR A 87 -0.65 -1.03 -8.52
C TYR A 87 -1.33 -1.37 -9.87
N ILE A 88 -0.57 -1.44 -10.97
CA ILE A 88 -1.10 -1.75 -12.32
C ILE A 88 -0.71 -3.17 -12.76
N PRO A 89 0.57 -3.61 -12.69
CA PRO A 89 0.98 -4.89 -13.27
C PRO A 89 0.28 -6.12 -12.70
N THR A 90 -0.19 -6.08 -11.45
CA THR A 90 -0.99 -7.15 -10.83
C THR A 90 -2.31 -7.46 -11.54
N ARG A 91 -2.82 -6.55 -12.39
CA ARG A 91 -4.18 -6.63 -12.95
C ARG A 91 -4.25 -6.58 -14.46
N TYR A 92 -3.21 -6.09 -15.13
CA TYR A 92 -3.25 -5.85 -16.57
C TYR A 92 -2.18 -6.67 -17.29
N PRO A 93 -2.57 -7.66 -18.12
CA PRO A 93 -1.64 -8.46 -18.91
C PRO A 93 -0.67 -7.66 -19.78
N ASN A 94 -1.07 -6.46 -20.23
CA ASN A 94 -0.26 -5.57 -21.09
C ASN A 94 1.10 -5.15 -20.48
N PHE A 95 1.34 -5.43 -19.20
CA PHE A 95 2.61 -5.17 -18.52
C PHE A 95 3.60 -6.34 -18.62
N HIS A 96 3.21 -7.43 -19.28
CA HIS A 96 4.02 -8.61 -19.51
C HIS A 96 4.10 -8.89 -21.02
N PRO A 97 5.24 -9.40 -21.54
CA PRO A 97 5.36 -9.75 -22.96
C PRO A 97 4.35 -10.84 -23.41
N GLU A 98 3.93 -11.69 -22.48
CA GLU A 98 3.04 -12.83 -22.69
C GLU A 98 2.37 -13.23 -21.36
N GLY A 99 1.39 -14.13 -21.38
CA GLY A 99 0.70 -14.62 -20.17
C GLY A 99 -0.21 -13.60 -19.46
N ALA A 100 -0.62 -13.95 -18.25
CA ALA A 100 -1.45 -13.13 -17.36
C ALA A 100 -0.68 -12.76 -16.08
N PRO A 101 -1.06 -11.70 -15.34
CA PRO A 101 -0.36 -11.31 -14.11
C PRO A 101 -0.16 -12.45 -13.12
N LEU A 102 -1.16 -13.32 -12.94
CA LEU A 102 -1.10 -14.47 -12.02
C LEU A 102 0.07 -15.43 -12.31
N ASP A 103 0.59 -15.47 -13.54
CA ASP A 103 1.71 -16.33 -13.93
C ASP A 103 3.06 -15.80 -13.41
N TYR A 104 3.14 -14.51 -13.07
CA TYR A 104 4.39 -13.82 -12.72
C TYR A 104 4.60 -13.59 -11.23
N TYR A 105 3.54 -13.64 -10.43
CA TYR A 105 3.61 -13.32 -9.00
C TYR A 105 3.89 -14.58 -8.17
N THR A 106 4.90 -14.51 -7.32
CA THR A 106 5.28 -15.61 -6.45
C THR A 106 4.77 -15.43 -5.02
N LYS A 107 4.78 -16.53 -4.26
CA LYS A 107 4.52 -16.50 -2.81
C LYS A 107 5.44 -15.53 -2.07
N GLU A 108 6.70 -15.43 -2.48
CA GLU A 108 7.66 -14.55 -1.81
C GLU A 108 7.41 -13.07 -2.12
N ASP A 109 6.93 -12.74 -3.33
CA ASP A 109 6.48 -11.39 -3.66
C ASP A 109 5.28 -10.99 -2.79
N ALA A 110 4.28 -11.88 -2.70
CA ALA A 110 3.10 -11.64 -1.87
C ALA A 110 3.45 -11.49 -0.38
N LYS A 111 4.34 -12.34 0.17
CA LYS A 111 4.82 -12.21 1.55
C LYS A 111 5.51 -10.86 1.81
N ARG A 112 6.42 -10.44 0.92
CA ARG A 112 7.11 -9.15 1.07
C ARG A 112 6.14 -7.99 0.97
N ALA A 113 5.24 -8.00 -0.01
CA ALA A 113 4.25 -6.96 -0.18
C ALA A 113 3.34 -6.83 1.05
N VAL A 114 2.81 -7.94 1.57
CA VAL A 114 1.99 -7.94 2.80
C VAL A 114 2.79 -7.35 3.97
N LYS A 115 4.02 -7.83 4.20
CA LYS A 115 4.89 -7.32 5.28
C LYS A 115 5.12 -5.81 5.16
N TYR A 116 5.42 -5.32 3.97
CA TYR A 116 5.67 -3.89 3.76
C TYR A 116 4.43 -3.04 3.98
N ALA A 117 3.26 -3.55 3.59
CA ALA A 117 1.99 -2.89 3.87
C ALA A 117 1.69 -2.85 5.38
N GLU A 118 2.02 -3.91 6.14
CA GLU A 118 1.92 -3.91 7.61
C GLU A 118 2.79 -2.82 8.23
N GLU A 119 4.06 -2.73 7.83
CA GLU A 119 4.99 -1.74 8.39
C GLU A 119 4.56 -0.29 8.08
N ILE A 120 4.08 -0.02 6.85
CA ILE A 120 3.56 1.30 6.48
C ILE A 120 2.26 1.59 7.24
N MET A 121 1.38 0.61 7.40
CA MET A 121 0.16 0.74 8.21
C MET A 121 0.49 1.11 9.65
N GLU A 122 1.44 0.40 10.27
CA GLU A 122 1.87 0.65 11.64
C GLU A 122 2.45 2.06 11.79
N TYR A 123 3.31 2.49 10.86
CA TYR A 123 3.84 3.84 10.82
C TYR A 123 2.74 4.90 10.73
N CYS A 124 1.79 4.74 9.80
CA CYS A 124 0.68 5.70 9.66
C CYS A 124 -0.18 5.74 10.94
N ARG A 125 -0.49 4.57 11.53
CA ARG A 125 -1.26 4.50 12.78
C ARG A 125 -0.54 5.20 13.93
N SER A 126 0.78 5.03 14.08
CA SER A 126 1.54 5.68 15.15
C SER A 126 1.64 7.20 15.03
N LYS A 127 1.25 7.77 13.88
CA LYS A 127 1.21 9.22 13.62
C LYS A 127 -0.21 9.80 13.63
N ILE A 128 -1.23 8.94 13.55
CA ILE A 128 -2.64 9.35 13.53
C ILE A 128 -3.29 9.24 14.90
N LEU A 129 -3.03 8.12 15.59
CA LEU A 129 -3.56 7.79 16.93
C LEU A 129 -2.66 8.40 18.02
#